data_AF-A0A8S3W5I3-F1
#
_entry.id   AF-A0A8S3W5I3-F1
#
_cell.length_a   1.000
_cell.length_b   1.000
_cell.length_c   1.000
_cell.angle_alpha   90.00
_cell.angle_beta   90.00
_cell.angle_gamma   90.00
#
_symmetry.space_group_name_H-M   'P 1'
#
loop_
_entity.id
_entity.type
_entity.pdbx_description
1 polymer ?
#
loop_
_entity_poly.entity_id
_entity_poly.type
_entity_poly.pdbx_seq_one_letter_code
_entity_poly.pdbx_strand_id
1 'polypeptide(L)'
;MVPSNYNSTLGCGLLDFMSLNNFSQFNNIPNSDGRYLDLIMSNFPGVDVSEPLELLSRLDCKHPNILVTLQKTNFTYLQPKKRTDHNFYRANYEEIASDLDCIDWVERFWSCSNVNEMVTKFYDELN
;
A
#
# COMPACT_ATOMS: atom_id res chain seq x y z
N MET A 1 28.08 7.06 7.07
CA MET A 1 27.60 7.55 8.38
C MET A 1 27.72 6.39 9.35
N VAL A 2 28.47 6.53 10.46
CA VAL A 2 28.60 5.45 11.46
C VAL A 2 27.59 5.75 12.58
N PRO A 3 26.64 4.85 12.88
CA PRO A 3 25.63 5.09 13.90
C PRO A 3 26.26 5.07 15.28
N SER A 4 25.96 6.09 16.09
CA SER A 4 26.49 6.27 17.46
C SER A 4 25.77 5.41 18.51
N ASN A 5 24.77 4.61 18.10
CA ASN A 5 23.86 3.90 19.00
C ASN A 5 23.84 2.38 18.77
N TYR A 6 25.04 1.78 18.65
CA TYR A 6 25.28 0.34 18.42
C TYR A 6 24.79 -0.58 19.54
N ASN A 7 24.28 -0.04 20.66
CA ASN A 7 23.81 -0.82 21.81
C ASN A 7 22.29 -1.08 21.82
N SER A 8 21.55 -0.70 20.77
CA SER A 8 20.12 -1.02 20.68
C SER A 8 19.86 -2.03 19.56
N THR A 9 19.17 -3.13 19.89
CA THR A 9 18.73 -4.14 18.91
C THR A 9 17.89 -3.52 17.79
N LEU A 10 17.11 -2.49 18.12
CA LEU A 10 16.31 -1.73 17.16
C LEU A 10 17.19 -0.97 16.16
N GLY A 11 18.29 -0.36 16.61
CA GLY A 11 19.24 0.34 15.74
C GLY A 11 19.91 -0.60 14.75
N CYS A 12 20.32 -1.80 15.19
CA CYS A 12 20.85 -2.83 14.29
C CYS A 12 19.80 -3.25 13.25
N GLY A 13 18.56 -3.52 13.68
CA GLY A 13 17.47 -3.90 12.76
C GLY A 13 17.15 -2.80 11.73
N LEU A 14 17.23 -1.53 12.12
CA LEU A 14 17.08 -0.41 11.19
C LEU A 14 18.21 -0.37 10.15
N LEU A 15 19.46 -0.59 10.56
CA LEU A 15 20.61 -0.61 9.64
C LEU A 15 20.54 -1.77 8.66
N ASP A 16 20.14 -2.94 9.16
CA ASP A 16 19.93 -4.12 8.31
C ASP A 16 18.82 -3.84 7.29
N PHE A 17 17.70 -3.27 7.73
CA PHE A 17 16.61 -2.85 6.85
C PHE A 17 17.08 -1.85 5.79
N MET A 18 17.85 -0.83 6.19
CA MET A 18 18.37 0.16 5.25
C MET A 18 19.30 -0.47 4.21
N SER A 19 20.22 -1.31 4.67
CA SER A 19 21.18 -2.01 3.82
C SER A 19 20.48 -2.93 2.82
N LEU A 20 19.55 -3.77 3.29
CA LEU A 20 18.82 -4.73 2.45
C LEU A 20 17.96 -4.07 1.36
N ASN A 21 17.47 -2.85 1.62
CA ASN A 21 16.58 -2.13 0.70
C ASN A 21 17.28 -0.99 -0.07
N ASN A 22 18.61 -0.88 0.06
CA ASN A 22 19.41 0.21 -0.53
C ASN A 22 18.94 1.61 -0.13
N PHE A 23 18.42 1.77 1.10
CA PHE A 23 18.07 3.09 1.62
C PHE A 23 19.31 3.87 2.04
N SER A 24 19.37 5.11 1.59
CA SER A 24 20.31 6.13 2.07
C SER A 24 19.57 7.12 2.96
N GLN A 25 20.26 7.67 3.96
CA GLN A 25 19.72 8.70 4.85
C GLN A 25 20.08 10.10 4.33
N PHE A 26 19.11 11.01 4.33
CA PHE A 26 19.23 12.38 3.80
C PHE A 26 19.00 13.46 4.88
N ASN A 27 19.19 13.11 6.15
CA ASN A 27 19.07 14.02 7.29
C ASN A 27 20.19 15.07 7.34
N ASN A 28 19.88 16.31 6.98
CA ASN A 28 20.83 17.43 7.05
C ASN A 28 20.46 18.51 8.07
N ILE A 29 19.28 18.41 8.70
CA ILE A 29 18.74 19.46 9.58
C ILE A 29 18.66 18.92 11.01
N PRO A 30 19.53 19.37 11.92
CA PRO A 30 19.43 19.04 13.34
C PRO A 30 18.37 19.92 14.03
N ASN A 31 17.82 19.44 15.13
CA ASN A 31 16.97 20.24 16.01
C ASN A 31 17.78 21.26 16.83
N SER A 32 17.10 22.05 17.67
CA SER A 32 17.74 23.03 18.56
C SER A 32 18.82 22.46 19.50
N ASP A 33 18.78 21.16 19.76
CA ASP A 33 19.71 20.45 20.66
C ASP A 33 20.85 19.77 19.89
N GLY A 34 20.97 20.02 18.58
CA GLY A 34 21.98 19.39 17.72
C GLY A 34 21.69 17.92 17.39
N ARG A 35 20.45 17.44 17.59
CA ARG A 35 20.03 16.05 17.37
C ARG A 35 19.18 15.91 16.12
N TYR A 36 19.33 14.80 15.41
CA TYR A 36 18.48 14.43 14.27
C TYR A 36 17.35 13.54 14.76
N LEU A 37 16.14 14.10 14.92
CA LEU A 37 14.97 13.35 15.36
C LEU A 37 14.15 12.83 14.17
N ASP A 38 13.99 13.66 13.14
CA ASP A 38 13.10 13.39 12.01
C ASP A 38 13.84 12.69 10.87
N LEU A 39 13.81 11.36 10.82
CA LEU A 39 14.57 10.55 9.87
C LEU A 39 13.99 10.59 8.45
N ILE A 40 14.81 10.97 7.47
CA ILE A 40 14.47 10.96 6.05
C ILE A 40 15.37 9.94 5.35
N MET A 41 14.76 8.91 4.78
CA MET A 41 15.45 7.81 4.13
C MET A 41 14.81 7.52 2.77
N SER A 42 15.64 7.24 1.77
CA SER A 42 15.17 6.91 0.42
C SER A 42 16.19 6.06 -0.33
N ASN A 43 15.71 5.16 -1.18
CA ASN A 43 16.54 4.40 -2.11
C ASN A 43 16.59 5.07 -3.49
N PHE A 44 15.93 6.22 -3.61
CA PHE A 44 15.86 7.00 -4.82
C PHE A 44 16.98 8.05 -4.86
N PRO A 45 17.84 8.07 -5.91
CA PRO A 45 18.81 9.15 -6.09
C PRO A 45 18.10 10.43 -6.54
N GLY A 46 18.30 11.54 -5.83
CA GLY A 46 17.66 12.83 -6.16
C GLY A 46 16.65 13.32 -5.11
N VAL A 47 16.75 12.82 -3.88
CA VAL A 47 16.14 13.46 -2.71
C VAL A 47 17.06 14.59 -2.24
N ASP A 48 16.50 15.79 -2.15
CA ASP A 48 17.13 16.94 -1.52
C ASP A 48 16.33 17.36 -0.29
N VAL A 49 17.03 17.68 0.80
CA VAL A 49 16.45 18.01 2.09
C VAL A 49 17.01 19.35 2.54
N SER A 50 16.13 20.33 2.69
CA SER A 50 16.48 21.71 3.05
C SER A 50 15.48 22.31 4.03
N GLU A 51 15.87 23.41 4.67
CA GLU A 51 14.95 24.19 5.49
C GLU A 51 14.05 25.04 4.56
N PRO A 52 12.72 25.07 4.79
CA PRO A 52 11.82 25.87 3.96
C PRO A 52 12.05 27.37 4.19
N LEU A 53 12.07 28.13 3.10
CA LEU A 53 12.13 29.61 3.15
C LEU A 53 10.84 30.23 3.70
N GLU A 54 9.69 29.61 3.39
CA GLU A 54 8.38 30.05 3.82
C GLU A 54 7.76 29.04 4.78
N LEU A 55 7.35 29.53 5.95
CA LEU A 55 6.79 28.70 7.01
C LEU A 55 5.28 28.60 6.85
N LEU A 56 4.77 27.39 6.63
CA LEU A 56 3.32 27.10 6.60
C LEU A 56 2.71 27.03 8.01
N SER A 57 3.55 26.92 9.04
CA SER A 57 3.17 26.74 10.43
C SER A 57 4.16 27.44 11.37
N ARG A 58 3.79 27.56 12.65
CA ARG A 58 4.72 28.02 13.69
C ARG A 58 5.85 27.01 13.86
N LEU A 59 7.07 27.49 14.02
CA LEU A 59 8.24 26.66 14.25
C LEU A 59 8.19 26.00 15.63
N ASP A 60 8.35 24.68 15.66
CA ASP A 60 8.74 23.94 16.86
C ASP A 60 10.27 23.83 16.87
N CYS A 61 10.92 24.29 17.93
CA CYS A 61 12.38 24.23 18.05
C CYS A 61 12.90 22.79 18.19
N LYS A 62 12.05 21.85 18.62
CA LYS A 62 12.40 20.42 18.74
C LYS A 62 12.19 19.67 17.44
N HIS A 63 11.28 20.13 16.59
CA HIS A 63 10.94 19.55 15.30
C HIS A 63 10.97 20.64 14.21
N PRO A 64 12.15 20.93 13.65
CA PRO A 64 12.27 21.95 12.61
C PRO A 64 11.45 21.53 11.38
N ASN A 65 10.88 22.52 10.68
CA ASN A 65 10.19 22.25 9.43
C ASN A 65 11.21 21.79 8.37
N ILE A 66 10.85 20.77 7.60
CA ILE A 66 11.72 20.19 6.58
C ILE A 66 11.05 20.26 5.23
N LEU A 67 11.77 20.79 4.24
CA LEU A 67 11.39 20.76 2.84
C LEU A 67 12.11 19.59 2.16
N VAL A 68 11.32 18.66 1.61
CA VAL A 68 11.84 17.52 0.84
C VAL A 68 11.51 17.72 -0.62
N THR A 69 12.55 17.87 -1.44
CA THR A 69 12.41 17.98 -2.90
C THR A 69 12.79 16.66 -3.54
N LEU A 70 11.89 16.11 -4.35
CA LEU A 70 12.14 14.91 -5.13
C LEU A 70 12.39 15.31 -6.58
N GLN A 71 13.56 14.99 -7.11
CA GLN A 71 13.83 15.22 -8.52
C GLN A 71 12.93 14.33 -9.38
N LYS A 72 12.38 14.92 -10.44
CA LYS A 72 11.50 14.21 -11.38
C LYS A 72 12.29 13.10 -12.06
N THR A 73 11.85 11.86 -11.86
CA THR A 73 12.28 10.73 -12.68
C THR A 73 11.53 10.68 -13.98
N ASN A 74 12.23 10.24 -15.02
CA ASN A 74 11.58 9.70 -16.20
C ASN A 74 11.05 8.32 -15.82
N PHE A 75 9.74 8.22 -15.59
CA PHE A 75 9.08 6.94 -15.43
C PHE A 75 8.62 6.43 -16.81
N THR A 76 8.75 5.13 -17.01
CA THR A 76 8.10 4.45 -18.13
C THR A 76 6.77 3.94 -17.64
N TYR A 77 5.67 4.43 -18.21
CA TYR A 77 4.36 3.86 -17.92
C TYR A 77 4.30 2.42 -18.45
N LEU A 78 3.96 1.49 -17.57
CA LEU A 78 3.66 0.12 -17.99
C LEU A 78 2.38 0.15 -18.83
N GLN A 79 2.41 -0.52 -19.98
CA GLN A 79 1.20 -0.72 -20.75
C GLN A 79 0.30 -1.71 -20.01
N PRO A 80 -0.96 -1.35 -19.72
CA PRO A 80 -1.87 -2.27 -19.05
C PRO A 80 -2.09 -3.50 -19.93
N LYS A 81 -1.97 -4.70 -19.33
CA LYS A 81 -2.33 -5.94 -20.01
C LYS A 81 -3.82 -5.92 -20.27
N LYS A 82 -4.23 -5.96 -21.54
CA LYS A 82 -5.64 -6.11 -21.91
C LYS A 82 -6.18 -7.41 -21.31
N ARG A 83 -7.22 -7.31 -20.51
CA ARG A 83 -8.00 -8.45 -20.00
C ARG A 83 -9.34 -8.44 -20.74
N THR A 84 -9.81 -9.62 -21.12
CA THR A 84 -11.20 -9.78 -21.54
C THR A 84 -12.05 -9.72 -20.30
N ASP A 85 -12.60 -8.54 -19.99
CA ASP A 85 -13.62 -8.41 -18.96
C ASP A 85 -14.98 -8.75 -19.54
N HIS A 86 -15.80 -9.45 -18.75
CA HIS A 86 -17.20 -9.64 -19.08
C HIS A 86 -17.93 -8.31 -18.94
N ASN A 87 -18.77 -7.99 -19.92
CA ASN A 87 -19.62 -6.82 -19.85
C ASN A 87 -20.89 -7.16 -19.06
N PHE A 88 -20.79 -7.09 -17.73
CA PHE A 88 -21.90 -7.37 -16.82
C PHE A 88 -23.13 -6.47 -17.11
N TYR A 89 -22.94 -5.24 -17.59
CA TYR A 89 -24.05 -4.35 -17.95
C TYR A 89 -24.91 -4.85 -19.12
N ARG A 90 -24.40 -5.78 -19.93
CA ARG A 90 -25.12 -6.36 -21.07
C ARG A 90 -25.66 -7.76 -20.80
N ALA A 91 -25.55 -8.27 -19.58
CA ALA A 91 -26.14 -9.55 -19.22
C ALA A 91 -27.67 -9.46 -19.22
N ASN A 92 -28.34 -10.53 -19.66
CA ASN A 92 -29.79 -10.64 -19.59
C ASN A 92 -30.21 -11.09 -18.19
N TYR A 93 -30.22 -10.16 -17.24
CA TYR A 93 -30.56 -10.46 -15.86
C TYR A 93 -32.01 -10.93 -15.67
N GLU A 94 -32.92 -10.56 -16.57
CA GLU A 94 -34.32 -11.00 -16.52
C GLU A 94 -34.43 -12.50 -16.79
N GLU A 95 -33.72 -12.99 -17.82
CA GLU A 95 -33.67 -14.41 -18.16
C GLU A 95 -32.94 -15.22 -17.09
N ILE A 96 -31.79 -14.73 -16.59
CA ILE A 96 -31.08 -15.37 -15.48
C ILE A 96 -31.97 -15.50 -14.24
N ALA A 97 -32.71 -14.45 -13.89
CA ALA A 97 -33.63 -14.50 -12.75
C ALA A 97 -34.78 -15.50 -13.00
N SER A 98 -35.34 -15.51 -14.21
CA SER A 98 -36.38 -16.47 -14.59
C SER A 98 -35.90 -17.92 -14.49
N ASP A 99 -34.67 -18.21 -14.92
CA ASP A 99 -34.09 -19.54 -14.86
C ASP A 99 -33.83 -19.97 -13.41
N LEU A 100 -33.32 -19.05 -12.58
CA LEU A 100 -33.08 -19.31 -11.16
C LEU A 100 -34.37 -19.50 -10.36
N ASP A 101 -35.45 -18.79 -10.70
CA ASP A 101 -36.76 -18.93 -10.05
C ASP A 101 -37.43 -20.27 -10.35
N CYS A 102 -37.05 -20.94 -11.45
CA CYS A 102 -37.56 -22.27 -11.77
C CYS A 102 -37.01 -23.38 -10.86
N ILE A 103 -35.98 -23.09 -10.06
CA ILE A 103 -35.31 -24.07 -9.19
C ILE A 103 -35.89 -23.96 -7.78
N ASP A 104 -36.38 -25.08 -7.23
CA ASP A 104 -36.78 -25.14 -5.81
C ASP A 104 -35.54 -25.23 -4.91
N TRP A 105 -35.03 -24.05 -4.54
CA TRP A 105 -33.86 -23.94 -3.66
C TRP A 105 -34.11 -24.49 -2.26
N VAL A 106 -35.37 -24.53 -1.78
CA VAL A 106 -35.69 -25.05 -0.45
C VAL A 106 -35.50 -26.56 -0.42
N GLU A 107 -35.97 -27.27 -1.45
CA GLU A 107 -35.73 -28.70 -1.61
C GLU A 107 -34.23 -29.00 -1.79
N ARG A 108 -33.55 -28.26 -2.67
CA ARG A 108 -32.15 -28.53 -3.05
C ARG A 108 -31.17 -28.31 -1.90
N PHE A 109 -31.43 -27.30 -1.06
CA PHE A 109 -30.60 -27.00 0.11
C PHE A 109 -31.07 -27.68 1.40
N TRP A 110 -32.20 -28.39 1.40
CA TRP A 110 -32.73 -29.07 2.59
C TRP A 110 -31.71 -30.01 3.26
N SER A 111 -30.87 -30.68 2.45
CA SER A 111 -29.87 -31.63 2.94
C SER A 111 -28.51 -31.00 3.28
N CYS A 112 -28.34 -29.69 3.09
CA CYS A 112 -27.06 -29.02 3.32
C CYS A 112 -26.94 -28.59 4.78
N SER A 113 -25.84 -28.95 5.42
CA SER A 113 -25.61 -28.69 6.84
C SER A 113 -24.92 -27.36 7.12
N ASN A 114 -24.25 -26.79 6.10
CA ASN A 114 -23.49 -25.55 6.20
C ASN A 114 -23.44 -24.79 4.86
N VAL A 115 -23.02 -23.52 4.92
CA VAL A 115 -22.99 -22.61 3.77
C VAL A 115 -22.04 -23.10 2.67
N ASN A 116 -20.92 -23.75 3.01
CA ASN A 116 -19.98 -24.25 2.00
C ASN A 116 -20.62 -25.35 1.15
N GLU A 117 -21.36 -26.28 1.77
CA GLU A 117 -22.13 -27.32 1.05
C GLU A 117 -23.23 -26.72 0.17
N MET A 118 -23.90 -25.65 0.63
CA MET A 118 -24.90 -24.95 -0.18
C MET A 118 -24.27 -24.29 -1.41
N VAL A 119 -23.11 -23.65 -1.25
CA VAL A 119 -22.40 -23.00 -2.37
C VAL A 119 -21.89 -24.02 -3.38
N THR A 120 -21.36 -25.16 -2.92
CA THR A 120 -20.96 -26.25 -3.83
C THR A 120 -22.16 -26.76 -4.63
N LYS A 121 -23.27 -27.08 -3.96
CA LYS A 121 -24.49 -27.52 -4.67
C LYS A 121 -25.05 -26.47 -5.61
N PHE A 122 -25.02 -25.20 -5.23
CA PHE A 122 -25.46 -24.10 -6.09
C PHE A 122 -24.68 -24.07 -7.41
N TYR A 123 -23.35 -24.22 -7.36
CA TYR A 123 -22.53 -24.28 -8.58
C TYR A 123 -22.71 -25.60 -9.35
N ASP A 124 -23.06 -26.71 -8.70
CA ASP A 124 -23.38 -27.96 -9.37
C ASP A 124 -24.69 -27.87 -10.19
N GLU A 125 -25.68 -27.10 -9.74
CA GLU A 125 -26.95 -26.90 -10.48
C GLU A 125 -26.82 -25.88 -11.63
N LEU A 126 -25.80 -25.02 -11.62
CA LEU A 126 -25.58 -23.97 -12.62
C LEU A 126 -24.58 -24.34 -13.73
N ASN A 127 -23.89 -25.48 -13.61
CA ASN A 127 -22.96 -26.00 -14.62
C ASN A 127 -23.57 -27.17 -15.40
#